data_AF-A0A7V4J0D1-F1
#
_entry.id   AF-A0A7V4J0D1-F1
#
_cell.length_a   1.000
_cell.length_b   1.000
_cell.length_c   1.000
_cell.angle_alpha   90.00
_cell.angle_beta   90.00
_cell.angle_gamma   90.00
#
_symmetry.space_group_name_H-M   'P 1'
#
loop_
_entity.id
_entity.type
_entity.pdbx_description
1 polymer ?
#
loop_
_entity_poly.entity_id
_entity_poly.type
_entity_poly.pdbx_seq_one_letter_code
_entity_poly.pdbx_strand_id
1 'polypeptide(L)' 'MNKFPTTIVGGIEISRMIAGTNWMLGYSHTSVAKDKFIKAYQTKESIGAILEVFLQNGINAVMGMPVPLLHD' A
#
# COMPACT_ATOMS: atom_id res chain seq x y z
N MET A 1 -1.08 -8.23 21.80
CA MET A 1 -0.71 -7.02 21.01
C MET A 1 -2.00 -6.32 20.61
N ASN A 2 -2.09 -5.01 20.84
CA ASN A 2 -3.24 -4.23 20.39
C ASN A 2 -3.10 -3.99 18.88
N LYS A 3 -4.05 -4.48 18.09
CA LYS A 3 -4.14 -4.20 16.65
C LYS A 3 -4.37 -2.69 16.42
N PHE A 4 -4.10 -2.21 15.21
CA PHE A 4 -4.41 -0.83 14.85
C PHE A 4 -5.89 -0.51 15.11
N PRO A 5 -6.22 0.70 15.61
CA PRO A 5 -7.60 1.12 15.79
C PRO A 5 -8.36 1.11 14.47
N THR A 6 -9.64 0.74 14.52
CA THR A 6 -10.55 0.72 13.37
C THR A 6 -11.62 1.81 13.47
N THR A 7 -12.38 2.00 12.40
CA THR A 7 -13.57 2.84 12.33
C THR A 7 -14.51 2.31 11.26
N ILE A 8 -15.81 2.63 11.34
CA ILE A 8 -16.78 2.28 10.30
C ILE A 8 -16.84 3.39 9.25
N VAL A 9 -16.65 3.03 7.97
CA VAL A 9 -16.83 3.92 6.81
C VAL A 9 -17.73 3.20 5.81
N GLY A 10 -18.87 3.80 5.46
CA GLY A 10 -19.81 3.18 4.50
C GLY A 10 -20.32 1.80 4.91
N GLY A 11 -20.40 1.51 6.21
CA GLY A 11 -20.79 0.20 6.75
C GLY A 11 -19.67 -0.85 6.79
N ILE A 12 -18.44 -0.49 6.40
CA ILE A 12 -17.27 -1.38 6.41
C ILE A 12 -16.33 -0.98 7.55
N GLU A 13 -15.85 -1.96 8.32
CA GLU A 13 -14.80 -1.74 9.32
C GLU A 13 -13.43 -1.60 8.65
N ILE A 14 -12.82 -0.43 8.79
CA ILE A 14 -11.55 -0.07 8.18
C ILE A 14 -10.55 0.36 9.26
N SER A 15 -9.30 -0.07 9.14
CA SER A 15 -8.20 0.42 9.99
C SER A 15 -8.01 1.93 9.79
N ARG A 16 -7.80 2.67 10.88
CA ARG A 16 -7.52 4.12 10.82
C ARG A 16 -6.20 4.47 10.13
N MET A 17 -5.38 3.46 9.84
CA MET A 17 -4.22 3.54 8.97
C MET A 17 -4.52 2.86 7.63
N ILE A 18 -4.00 3.41 6.54
CA ILE A 18 -4.10 2.83 5.19
C ILE A 18 -2.68 2.65 4.65
N ALA A 19 -2.38 1.52 4.03
CA ALA A 19 -1.10 1.30 3.37
C ALA A 19 -1.06 2.04 2.02
N GLY A 20 -0.18 3.02 1.90
CA GLY A 20 0.02 3.77 0.66
C GLY A 20 0.83 2.97 -0.37
N THR A 21 0.42 2.99 -1.64
CA THR A 21 1.02 2.16 -2.71
C THR A 21 2.11 2.85 -3.52
N ASN A 22 2.38 4.13 -3.31
CA ASN A 22 3.35 4.90 -4.12
C ASN A 22 4.74 4.24 -4.21
N TRP A 23 5.28 3.81 -3.06
CA TRP A 23 6.58 3.15 -3.00
C TRP A 23 6.60 1.80 -3.72
N MET A 24 5.46 1.09 -3.75
CA MET A 24 5.33 -0.19 -4.46
C MET A 24 5.21 0.04 -5.97
N LEU A 25 4.60 1.16 -6.38
CA LEU A 25 4.36 1.53 -7.79
C LEU A 25 5.52 2.29 -8.44
N GLY A 26 6.55 2.65 -7.67
CA GLY A 26 7.73 3.31 -8.20
C GLY A 26 7.67 4.84 -8.22
N TYR A 27 6.82 5.46 -7.41
CA TYR A 27 6.71 6.92 -7.30
C TYR A 27 7.57 7.45 -6.15
N SER A 28 8.66 8.16 -6.47
CA SER A 28 9.60 8.71 -5.49
C SER A 28 9.27 10.12 -4.99
N HIS A 29 8.39 10.86 -5.70
CA HIS A 29 8.13 12.29 -5.48
C HIS A 29 9.40 13.16 -5.45
N THR A 30 10.47 12.70 -6.10
CA THR A 30 11.77 13.37 -6.03
C THR A 30 12.39 13.58 -7.41
N SER A 31 12.62 12.50 -8.17
CA SER A 31 13.23 12.61 -9.50
C SER A 31 13.01 11.34 -10.32
N VAL A 32 13.11 11.46 -11.63
CA VAL A 32 13.01 10.33 -12.57
C VAL A 32 14.06 9.25 -12.26
N ALA A 33 15.26 9.63 -11.83
CA ALA A 33 16.30 8.67 -11.46
C ALA A 33 15.88 7.83 -10.25
N LYS A 34 15.26 8.45 -9.23
CA LYS A 34 14.75 7.73 -8.06
C LYS A 34 13.53 6.88 -8.40
N ASP A 35 12.64 7.34 -9.29
CA ASP A 35 11.52 6.51 -9.76
C ASP A 35 12.03 5.22 -10.43
N LYS A 36 13.03 5.34 -11.32
CA LYS A 36 13.66 4.19 -11.97
C LYS A 36 14.31 3.24 -10.97
N PHE A 37 14.99 3.78 -9.95
CA PHE A 37 15.55 2.98 -8.87
C PHE A 37 14.47 2.17 -8.16
N ILE A 38 13.37 2.79 -7.72
CA ILE A 38 12.30 2.09 -7.00
C ILE A 38 11.70 0.98 -7.87
N LYS A 39 11.43 1.28 -9.15
CA LYS A 39 10.90 0.28 -10.09
C LYS A 39 11.83 -0.90 -10.32
N ALA A 40 13.14 -0.67 -10.34
CA ALA A 40 14.15 -1.73 -10.46
C ALA A 40 14.36 -2.51 -9.15
N TYR A 41 14.10 -1.88 -8.00
CA TYR A 41 14.28 -2.45 -6.68
C TYR A 41 13.08 -3.32 -6.23
N GLN A 42 11.86 -2.92 -6.58
CA GLN A 42 10.66 -3.63 -6.14
C GLN A 42 10.49 -4.97 -6.85
N THR A 43 10.13 -5.98 -6.07
CA THR A 43 9.77 -7.32 -6.53
C THR A 43 8.39 -7.69 -6.00
N LYS A 44 7.73 -8.69 -6.59
CA LYS A 44 6.43 -9.16 -6.09
C LYS A 44 6.56 -9.69 -4.66
N GLU A 45 7.68 -10.33 -4.38
CA GLU A 45 8.04 -10.91 -3.09
C GLU A 45 8.23 -9.81 -2.04
N SER A 46 8.97 -8.73 -2.36
CA SER A 46 9.16 -7.61 -1.43
C SER A 46 7.86 -6.85 -1.18
N ILE A 47 7.03 -6.67 -2.21
CA ILE A 47 5.71 -6.04 -2.06
C ILE A 47 4.80 -6.90 -1.17
N GLY A 48 4.77 -8.22 -1.39
CA GLY A 48 4.02 -9.16 -0.55
C GLY A 48 4.45 -9.11 0.91
N ALA A 49 5.77 -9.13 1.17
CA ALA A 49 6.31 -9.03 2.52
C ALA A 49 5.93 -7.71 3.21
N ILE A 50 5.92 -6.58 2.48
CA ILE A 50 5.46 -5.30 3.01
C ILE A 50 3.99 -5.40 3.42
N LEU A 51 3.12 -5.89 2.53
CA LEU A 51 1.68 -6.01 2.80
C LEU A 51 1.38 -6.98 3.96
N GLU A 52 2.16 -8.04 4.11
CA GLU A 52 2.05 -8.97 5.23
C GLU A 52 2.27 -8.27 6.57
N VAL A 53 3.27 -7.39 6.67
CA VAL A 53 3.51 -6.59 7.90
C VAL A 53 2.29 -5.75 8.26
N PHE A 54 1.67 -5.09 7.28
CA PHE A 54 0.44 -4.32 7.50
C PHE A 54 -0.69 -5.21 8.01
N LEU A 55 -0.92 -6.35 7.35
CA LEU A 55 -1.99 -7.28 7.69
C LEU A 55 -1.82 -7.87 9.08
N GLN A 56 -0.60 -8.29 9.45
CA GLN A 56 -0.27 -8.84 10.77
C GLN A 56 -0.55 -7.82 11.90
N ASN A 57 -0.46 -6.52 11.60
CA ASN A 57 -0.77 -5.43 12.55
C ASN A 57 -2.25 -4.99 12.53
N GLY A 58 -3.10 -5.67 11.77
CA GLY A 58 -4.54 -5.35 11.66
C GLY A 58 -4.86 -4.16 10.76
N ILE A 59 -3.94 -3.78 9.87
CA ILE A 59 -4.17 -2.75 8.86
C ILE A 59 -4.80 -3.44 7.64
N ASN A 60 -6.06 -3.14 7.37
CA ASN A 60 -6.89 -3.87 6.42
C ASN A 60 -7.24 -3.09 5.14
N ALA A 61 -6.60 -1.94 4.93
CA ALA A 61 -6.87 -1.07 3.79
C ALA A 61 -5.58 -0.66 3.07
N VAL A 62 -5.66 -0.60 1.73
CA VAL A 62 -4.63 -0.07 0.83
C VAL A 62 -5.18 1.12 0.05
N MET A 63 -4.35 2.12 -0.22
CA MET A 63 -4.73 3.24 -1.09
C MET A 63 -4.33 2.92 -2.53
N GLY A 64 -5.31 2.70 -3.39
CA GLY A 64 -5.11 2.54 -4.83
C GLY A 64 -4.84 3.89 -5.53
N MET A 65 -4.27 3.83 -6.73
CA MET A 65 -4.19 4.99 -7.60
C MET A 65 -5.57 5.40 -8.10
N PRO A 66 -5.85 6.69 -8.33
CA PRO A 66 -7.10 7.16 -8.95
C PRO A 66 -7.09 6.92 -10.46
N VAL A 67 -6.62 5.75 -10.90
CA VAL A 67 -6.68 5.29 -12.27
C VAL A 67 -7.77 4.21 -12.34
N PRO A 68 -8.54 4.11 -13.43
CA PRO A 68 -9.43 2.98 -13.64
C PRO A 68 -8.61 1.69 -13.46
N LEU A 69 -9.11 0.79 -12.61
CA LEU A 69 -8.46 -0.49 -12.29
C LEU A 69 -8.11 -1.27 -13.56
N LEU A 70 -7.09 -2.14 -13.44
CA LEU A 70 -6.66 -3.11 -14.46
C LEU A 70 -7.87 -3.64 -15.25
N HIS A 71 -7.87 -3.35 -16.55
CA HIS A 71 -8.68 -4.11 -17.50
C HIS A 71 -8.27 -5.58 -17.43
N ASP A 72 -9.27 -6.44 -17.54
CA ASP A 72 -9.16 -7.90 -17.66
C ASP A 72 -8.05 -8.33 -18.65
#